data_AF-A0A4P7ZS80-F1
#
_entry.id   AF-A0A4P7ZS80-F1
#
_cell.length_a   1.000
_cell.length_b   1.000
_cell.length_c   1.000
_cell.angle_alpha   90.00
_cell.angle_beta   90.00
_cell.angle_gamma   90.00
#
_symmetry.space_group_name_H-M   'P 1'
#
loop_
_entity.id
_entity.type
_entity.pdbx_description
1 polymer ?
#
loop_
_entity_poly.entity_id
_entity_poly.type
_entity_poly.pdbx_seq_one_letter_code
_entity_poly.pdbx_strand_id
1 'polypeptide(L)'
;MSTTTVTKYVRQFLAAQPIAKMTREEREAAVWQEWQEIAQKLRMDIEEQRHRGRVKVVRNRHPDGSETVEQSMLAGVDPQLYRAWGAHLDRKARQLLDQTPISEGGNVVNVSVVRDFLGQSDAPAARLSAEQWNEQAAIDV
;
A
#
# COMPACT_ATOMS: atom_id res chain seq x y z
N MET A 1 20.61 22.05 -18.45
CA MET A 1 19.24 22.39 -18.89
C MET A 1 18.27 22.22 -17.72
N SER A 2 17.85 23.35 -17.15
CA SER A 2 16.57 23.67 -16.48
C SER A 2 15.74 22.58 -15.77
N THR A 3 16.01 22.35 -14.48
CA THR A 3 15.05 21.74 -13.53
C THR A 3 13.76 22.58 -13.40
N THR A 4 13.87 23.90 -13.54
CA THR A 4 12.75 24.87 -13.46
C THR A 4 11.71 24.67 -14.57
N THR A 5 12.14 24.25 -15.76
CA THR A 5 11.24 24.01 -16.90
C THR A 5 10.45 22.72 -16.69
N VAL A 6 11.09 21.66 -16.19
CA VAL A 6 10.43 20.37 -15.92
C VAL A 6 9.35 20.53 -14.85
N THR A 7 9.64 21.22 -13.74
CA THR A 7 8.65 21.46 -12.68
C THR A 7 7.46 22.29 -13.18
N LYS A 8 7.70 23.28 -14.04
CA LYS A 8 6.64 24.11 -14.65
C LYS A 8 5.73 23.28 -15.57
N TYR A 9 6.32 22.41 -16.39
CA TYR A 9 5.58 21.49 -17.24
C TYR A 9 4.74 20.50 -16.44
N VAL A 10 5.30 19.89 -15.39
CA VAL A 10 4.57 18.97 -14.51
C VAL A 10 3.39 19.68 -13.85
N ARG A 11 3.58 20.91 -13.33
CA ARG A 11 2.48 21.68 -12.75
C ARG A 11 1.38 22.04 -13.75
N GLN A 12 1.74 22.47 -14.95
CA GLN A 12 0.76 22.76 -16.00
C GLN A 12 0.00 21.50 -16.43
N PHE A 13 0.70 20.38 -16.57
CA PHE A 13 0.09 19.10 -16.91
C PHE A 13 -0.88 18.62 -15.82
N LEU A 14 -0.48 18.72 -14.55
CA LEU A 14 -1.32 18.36 -13.40
C LEU A 14 -2.54 19.27 -13.28
N ALA A 15 -2.39 20.58 -13.51
CA ALA A 15 -3.49 21.53 -13.50
C ALA A 15 -4.48 21.32 -14.66
N ALA A 16 -4.02 20.75 -15.78
CA ALA A 16 -4.86 20.40 -16.91
C ALA A 16 -5.63 19.08 -16.72
N GLN A 17 -5.29 18.28 -15.71
CA GLN A 17 -5.97 17.00 -15.47
C GLN A 17 -7.44 17.23 -15.07
N PRO A 18 -8.38 16.38 -15.53
CA PRO A 18 -9.79 16.45 -15.12
C PRO A 18 -9.98 16.43 -13.60
N ILE A 19 -9.17 15.63 -12.90
CA ILE A 19 -9.15 15.55 -11.43
C ILE A 19 -8.88 16.91 -10.77
N ALA A 20 -8.11 17.80 -11.39
CA ALA A 20 -7.80 19.11 -10.81
C ALA A 20 -9.01 20.07 -10.81
N LYS A 21 -10.03 19.79 -11.64
CA LYS A 21 -11.27 20.57 -11.74
C LYS A 21 -12.41 20.02 -10.89
N MET A 22 -12.21 18.84 -10.29
CA MET A 22 -13.20 18.16 -9.47
C MET A 22 -13.20 18.71 -8.04
N THR A 23 -14.37 18.67 -7.39
CA THR A 23 -14.48 18.95 -5.96
C THR A 23 -13.69 17.91 -5.15
N ARG A 24 -13.49 18.16 -3.85
CA ARG A 24 -12.84 17.18 -2.98
C ARG A 24 -13.62 15.86 -2.95
N GLU A 25 -14.94 15.95 -2.83
CA GLU A 25 -15.84 14.79 -2.78
C GLU A 25 -15.83 14.00 -4.10
N GLU A 26 -15.86 14.69 -5.24
CA GLU A 26 -15.75 14.05 -6.56
C GLU A 26 -14.41 13.34 -6.76
N ARG A 27 -13.31 13.93 -6.27
CA ARG A 27 -12.00 13.29 -6.30
C ARG A 27 -11.94 12.04 -5.43
N GLU A 28 -12.49 12.11 -4.22
CA GLU A 28 -12.54 10.96 -3.31
C GLU A 28 -13.39 9.83 -3.91
N ALA A 29 -14.53 10.16 -4.52
CA ALA A 29 -15.39 9.20 -5.20
C ALA A 29 -14.72 8.57 -6.44
N ALA A 30 -14.06 9.37 -7.27
CA ALA A 30 -13.36 8.88 -8.46
C ALA A 30 -12.20 7.94 -8.09
N VAL A 31 -11.39 8.32 -7.10
CA VAL A 31 -10.30 7.48 -6.58
C VAL A 31 -10.86 6.19 -5.98
N TRP A 32 -12.01 6.26 -5.31
CA TRP A 32 -12.67 5.08 -4.75
C TRP A 32 -13.16 4.12 -5.82
N GLN A 33 -13.77 4.63 -6.89
CA GLN A 33 -14.20 3.83 -8.03
C GLN A 33 -13.00 3.16 -8.72
N GLU A 34 -11.96 3.92 -9.05
CA GLU A 34 -10.75 3.39 -9.67
C GLU A 34 -10.11 2.29 -8.80
N TRP A 35 -10.11 2.49 -7.48
CA TRP A 35 -9.64 1.47 -6.54
C TRP A 35 -10.46 0.18 -6.64
N GLN A 36 -11.80 0.26 -6.62
CA GLN A 36 -12.68 -0.90 -6.74
C GLN A 36 -12.50 -1.63 -8.08
N GLU A 37 -12.34 -0.89 -9.18
CA GLU A 37 -12.11 -1.45 -10.51
C GLU A 37 -10.80 -2.22 -10.59
N ILE A 38 -9.71 -1.67 -10.03
CA ILE A 38 -8.43 -2.37 -9.93
C ILE A 38 -8.58 -3.64 -9.09
N ALA A 39 -9.34 -3.57 -7.99
CA ALA A 39 -9.58 -4.72 -7.14
C ALA A 39 -10.34 -5.84 -7.91
N GLN A 40 -11.40 -5.47 -8.61
CA GLN A 40 -12.20 -6.38 -9.41
C GLN A 40 -11.36 -7.03 -10.51
N LYS A 41 -10.55 -6.24 -11.22
CA LYS A 41 -9.66 -6.73 -12.27
C LYS A 41 -8.65 -7.75 -11.73
N LEU A 42 -7.97 -7.44 -10.63
CA LEU A 42 -7.01 -8.37 -10.02
C LEU A 42 -7.67 -9.68 -9.60
N ARG A 43 -8.87 -9.64 -9.03
CA ARG A 43 -9.61 -10.85 -8.65
C ARG A 43 -10.02 -11.66 -9.88
N MET A 44 -10.47 -11.01 -10.95
CA MET A 44 -10.81 -11.68 -12.20
C MET A 44 -9.59 -12.36 -12.82
N ASP A 45 -8.45 -11.68 -12.90
CA ASP A 45 -7.21 -12.24 -13.46
C ASP A 45 -6.72 -13.44 -12.62
N ILE A 46 -6.81 -13.35 -11.29
CA ILE A 46 -6.47 -14.47 -10.39
C ILE A 46 -7.40 -15.66 -10.63
N GLU A 47 -8.71 -15.44 -10.69
CA GLU A 47 -9.69 -16.51 -10.85
C GLU A 47 -9.59 -17.15 -12.24
N GLU A 48 -9.36 -16.34 -13.29
CA GLU A 48 -9.09 -16.85 -14.62
C GLU A 48 -7.86 -17.75 -14.63
N GLN A 49 -6.76 -17.33 -14.01
CA GLN A 49 -5.55 -18.15 -13.92
C GLN A 49 -5.69 -19.37 -13.01
N ARG A 50 -6.61 -19.36 -12.03
CA ARG A 50 -6.94 -20.55 -11.25
C ARG A 50 -7.60 -21.62 -12.12
N HIS A 51 -8.48 -21.22 -13.04
CA HIS A 51 -9.18 -22.15 -13.92
C HIS A 51 -8.36 -22.57 -15.13
N ARG A 52 -7.64 -21.64 -15.75
CA ARG A 52 -6.96 -21.84 -17.04
C ARG A 52 -5.45 -22.04 -16.91
N GLY A 53 -4.87 -21.73 -15.75
CA GLY A 53 -3.44 -21.58 -15.60
C GLY A 53 -2.94 -20.21 -16.08
N ARG A 54 -1.65 -19.94 -15.86
CA ARG A 54 -0.98 -18.70 -16.28
C ARG A 54 -0.19 -18.90 -17.57
N VAL A 55 -0.15 -17.87 -18.40
CA VAL A 55 0.68 -17.85 -19.62
C VAL A 55 2.11 -17.46 -19.23
N LYS A 56 3.09 -18.28 -19.58
CA LYS A 56 4.52 -17.94 -19.57
C LYS A 56 4.98 -17.68 -21.00
N VAL A 57 5.41 -16.44 -21.24
CA VAL A 57 5.99 -16.03 -22.53
C VAL A 57 7.51 -15.97 -22.40
N VAL A 58 8.21 -16.69 -23.27
CA VAL A 58 9.67 -16.63 -23.40
C VAL A 58 9.99 -16.03 -24.75
N ARG A 59 10.81 -14.98 -24.77
CA ARG A 59 11.27 -14.33 -26.00
C ARG A 59 12.75 -14.60 -26.16
N ASN A 60 13.11 -15.33 -27.21
CA ASN A 60 14.49 -15.60 -27.57
C ASN A 60 14.85 -14.72 -28.76
N ARG A 61 15.79 -13.80 -28.56
CA ARG A 61 16.29 -12.94 -29.63
C ARG A 61 17.54 -13.57 -30.22
N HIS A 62 17.50 -13.81 -31.52
CA HIS A 62 18.60 -14.42 -32.26
C HIS A 62 19.63 -13.35 -32.70
N PRO A 63 20.88 -13.77 -32.98
CA PRO A 63 21.94 -12.85 -33.42
C PRO A 63 21.65 -12.13 -34.74
N ASP A 64 20.77 -12.70 -35.58
CA ASP A 64 20.32 -12.12 -36.85
C ASP A 64 19.22 -11.05 -36.67
N GLY A 65 18.84 -10.76 -35.42
CA GLY A 65 17.80 -9.79 -35.08
C GLY A 65 16.38 -10.34 -35.12
N SER A 66 16.18 -11.62 -35.48
CA SER A 66 14.89 -12.27 -35.39
C SER A 66 14.52 -12.58 -33.93
N GLU A 67 13.22 -12.64 -33.64
CA GLU A 67 12.70 -13.00 -32.32
C GLU A 67 11.78 -14.22 -32.45
N THR A 68 12.05 -15.25 -31.64
CA THR A 68 11.13 -16.36 -31.42
C THR A 68 10.40 -16.16 -30.09
N VAL A 69 9.07 -16.33 -30.13
CA VAL A 69 8.21 -16.17 -28.95
C VAL A 69 7.57 -17.52 -28.65
N GLU A 70 7.95 -18.11 -27.53
CA GLU A 70 7.36 -19.33 -27.00
C GLU A 70 6.32 -18.98 -25.94
N GLN A 71 5.11 -19.50 -26.08
CA GLN A 71 4.05 -19.37 -25.09
C GLN A 71 3.71 -20.74 -24.52
N SER A 72 3.73 -20.84 -23.19
CA SER A 72 3.37 -22.06 -22.47
C SER A 72 2.32 -21.76 -21.40
N MET A 73 1.36 -22.66 -21.23
CA MET A 73 0.39 -22.60 -20.13
C MET A 73 0.96 -23.37 -18.93
N LEU A 74 1.10 -22.68 -17.80
CA LEU A 74 1.53 -23.26 -16.55
C LEU A 74 0.36 -23.35 -15.57
N ALA A 75 0.29 -24.43 -14.81
CA ALA A 75 -0.71 -24.55 -13.76
C ALA A 75 -0.49 -23.50 -12.65
N GLY A 76 -1.60 -23.01 -12.10
CA GLY A 76 -1.61 -22.06 -11.00
C GLY A 76 -1.51 -20.59 -11.43
N VAL A 77 -1.58 -19.72 -10.44
CA VAL A 77 -1.64 -18.27 -10.61
C VAL A 77 -0.24 -17.67 -10.55
N ASP A 78 -0.03 -16.57 -11.27
CA ASP A 78 1.18 -15.76 -11.16
C ASP A 78 1.33 -15.18 -9.73
N PRO A 79 2.42 -15.49 -8.99
CA PRO A 79 2.71 -14.90 -7.69
C PRO A 79 2.70 -13.37 -7.69
N GLN A 80 3.01 -12.72 -8.82
CA GLN A 80 2.97 -11.27 -8.94
C GLN A 80 1.54 -10.72 -8.82
N LEU A 81 0.52 -11.46 -9.29
CA LEU A 81 -0.88 -11.06 -9.11
C LEU A 81 -1.28 -11.07 -7.63
N TYR A 82 -0.86 -12.10 -6.87
CA TYR A 82 -1.11 -12.14 -5.44
C TYR A 82 -0.37 -11.03 -4.68
N ARG A 83 0.87 -10.71 -5.08
CA ARG A 83 1.61 -9.57 -4.51
C ARG A 83 0.93 -8.23 -4.84
N ALA A 84 0.46 -8.06 -6.07
CA ALA A 84 -0.27 -6.87 -6.49
C ALA A 84 -1.58 -6.70 -5.70
N TRP A 85 -2.32 -7.80 -5.52
CA TRP A 85 -3.51 -7.84 -4.67
C TRP A 85 -3.21 -7.46 -3.22
N GLY A 86 -2.18 -8.07 -2.62
CA GLY A 86 -1.74 -7.73 -1.26
C GLY A 86 -1.35 -6.25 -1.12
N ALA A 87 -0.57 -5.71 -2.05
CA ALA A 87 -0.16 -4.31 -2.05
C ALA A 87 -1.34 -3.34 -2.30
N HIS A 88 -2.36 -3.77 -3.05
CA HIS A 88 -3.58 -3.00 -3.25
C HIS A 88 -4.41 -2.92 -1.96
N LEU A 89 -4.55 -4.04 -1.23
CA LEU A 89 -5.20 -4.10 0.07
C LEU A 89 -4.43 -3.31 1.15
N ASP A 90 -3.11 -3.44 1.20
CA ASP A 90 -2.26 -2.72 2.18
C ASP A 90 -2.38 -1.20 2.01
N ARG A 91 -2.34 -0.71 0.76
CA ARG A 91 -2.55 0.71 0.47
C ARG A 91 -3.91 1.20 0.96
N LYS A 92 -4.96 0.38 0.85
CA LYS A 92 -6.28 0.75 1.36
C LYS A 92 -6.34 0.75 2.87
N ALA A 93 -5.73 -0.25 3.52
CA ALA A 93 -5.65 -0.30 4.97
C ALA A 93 -4.98 0.96 5.54
N ARG A 94 -3.85 1.39 4.94
CA ARG A 94 -3.17 2.65 5.31
C ARG A 94 -4.06 3.87 5.11
N GLN A 95 -4.71 3.97 3.95
CA GLN A 95 -5.63 5.09 3.68
C GLN A 95 -6.78 5.15 4.69
N LEU A 96 -7.34 4.00 5.09
CA LEU A 96 -8.38 3.95 6.11
C LEU A 96 -7.85 4.33 7.48
N LEU A 97 -6.68 3.83 7.87
CA LEU A 97 -6.03 4.17 9.13
C LEU A 97 -5.75 5.67 9.24
N ASP A 98 -5.25 6.30 8.17
CA ASP A 98 -5.01 7.74 8.07
C ASP A 98 -6.32 8.56 8.07
N GLN A 99 -7.44 7.96 7.65
CA GLN A 99 -8.77 8.59 7.63
C GLN A 99 -9.57 8.35 8.91
N THR A 100 -9.20 7.37 9.74
CA THR A 100 -9.77 7.20 11.07
C THR A 100 -9.38 8.43 11.89
N PRO A 101 -10.34 9.23 12.39
CA PRO A 101 -10.00 10.19 13.44
C PRO A 101 -9.34 9.37 14.56
N ILE A 102 -8.21 9.87 15.08
CA ILE A 102 -7.66 9.35 16.34
C ILE A 102 -8.82 9.48 17.33
N SER A 103 -9.44 8.35 17.66
CA SER A 103 -10.51 8.32 18.65
C SER A 103 -9.90 8.88 19.92
N GLU A 104 -10.41 10.03 20.37
CA GLU A 104 -10.02 10.70 21.62
C GLU A 104 -10.29 9.84 22.88
N GLY A 105 -10.60 8.55 22.75
CA GLY A 105 -10.82 7.65 23.89
C GLY A 105 -10.41 6.20 23.70
N GLY A 106 -9.60 5.84 22.71
CA GLY A 106 -9.30 4.43 22.46
C GLY A 106 -7.92 4.15 21.90
N ASN A 107 -6.97 3.88 22.78
CA ASN A 107 -5.67 3.28 22.45
C ASN A 107 -4.83 4.07 21.44
N VAL A 108 -4.52 5.31 21.79
CA VAL A 108 -3.17 5.80 21.50
C VAL A 108 -2.23 4.97 22.36
N VAL A 109 -1.86 3.79 21.85
CA VAL A 109 -0.61 3.16 22.28
C VAL A 109 0.46 4.10 21.78
N ASN A 110 0.75 5.09 22.62
CA ASN A 110 1.78 6.07 22.45
C ASN A 110 3.03 5.30 22.04
N VAL A 111 3.44 5.44 20.78
CA VAL A 111 4.65 4.80 20.27
C VAL A 111 5.87 5.24 21.11
N SER A 112 5.77 6.38 21.82
CA SER A 112 6.70 6.79 22.87
C SER A 112 6.65 5.89 24.12
N VAL A 113 5.48 5.51 24.64
CA VAL A 113 5.35 4.65 25.84
C VAL A 113 5.87 3.24 25.59
N VAL A 114 5.62 2.68 24.39
CA VAL A 114 6.20 1.37 24.01
C VAL A 114 7.72 1.48 23.82
N ARG A 115 8.20 2.58 23.24
CA ARG A 115 9.64 2.86 23.12
C ARG A 115 10.31 3.00 24.49
N ASP A 116 9.67 3.68 25.44
CA ASP A 116 10.19 3.91 26.78
C ASP A 116 10.14 2.63 27.64
N PHE A 117 9.10 1.79 27.48
CA PHE A 117 9.04 0.46 28.08
C PHE A 117 10.12 -0.47 27.54
N LEU A 118 10.30 -0.52 26.21
CA LEU A 118 11.37 -1.32 25.59
C LEU A 118 12.77 -0.78 25.93
N GLY A 119 12.91 0.52 26.18
CA GLY A 119 14.13 1.16 26.66
C GLY A 119 14.52 0.82 28.11
N GLN A 120 13.64 0.21 28.90
CA GLN A 120 13.98 -0.37 30.21
C GLN A 120 14.90 -1.60 30.10
N SER A 121 15.20 -2.07 28.88
CA SER A 121 16.21 -3.10 28.65
C SER A 121 17.59 -2.72 29.19
N ASP A 122 17.88 -1.41 29.31
CA ASP A 122 19.23 -0.90 29.57
C ASP A 122 19.52 -0.57 31.04
N ALA A 123 18.53 -0.68 31.94
CA ALA A 123 18.70 -0.40 33.38
C ALA A 123 18.01 -1.47 34.27
N PRO A 124 18.73 -2.52 34.73
CA PRO A 124 18.13 -3.68 35.38
C PRO A 124 17.58 -3.46 36.81
N ALA A 125 17.77 -2.28 37.41
CA ALA A 125 17.41 -2.03 38.82
C ALA A 125 16.00 -1.44 39.04
N ALA A 126 15.27 -1.08 37.98
CA ALA A 126 13.97 -0.41 38.10
C ALA A 126 12.92 -0.98 37.11
N ARG A 127 12.95 -2.30 36.90
CA ARG A 127 11.94 -2.97 36.06
C ARG A 127 10.62 -3.07 36.81
N LEU A 128 9.69 -2.20 36.45
CA LEU A 128 8.29 -2.33 36.86
C LEU A 128 7.66 -3.48 36.07
N SER A 129 6.83 -4.29 36.72
CA SER A 129 5.99 -5.24 35.97
C SER A 129 5.00 -4.48 35.08
N ALA A 130 4.47 -5.13 34.05
CA ALA A 130 3.47 -4.53 33.17
C ALA A 130 2.24 -4.02 33.94
N GLU A 131 1.89 -4.67 35.05
CA GLU A 131 0.80 -4.26 35.94
C GLU A 131 1.16 -3.01 36.74
N GLN A 132 2.36 -2.95 37.33
CA GLN A 132 2.85 -1.78 38.09
C GLN A 132 2.99 -0.53 37.24
N TRP A 133 3.38 -0.69 35.97
CA TRP A 133 3.47 0.42 35.02
C TRP A 133 2.10 1.03 34.70
N ASN A 134 1.09 0.17 34.50
CA ASN A 134 -0.27 0.61 34.19
C ASN A 134 -0.92 1.33 35.38
N GLU A 135 -0.62 0.92 36.61
CA GLU A 135 -1.10 1.61 37.82
C GLU A 135 -0.45 2.99 37.98
N GLN A 136 0.85 3.10 37.67
CA GLN A 136 1.58 4.36 37.81
C GLN A 136 1.23 5.38 36.72
N ALA A 137 0.87 4.93 35.51
CA ALA A 137 0.43 5.80 34.42
C ALA A 137 -1.04 6.29 34.55
N ALA A 138 -1.83 5.68 35.44
CA ALA A 138 -3.25 5.99 35.62
C ALA A 138 -3.53 7.12 36.63
N ILE A 139 -2.51 7.70 37.28
CA ILE A 139 -2.67 8.84 38.18
C ILE A 139 -2.16 10.10 37.49
N ASP A 140 -3.06 10.77 36.78
CA ASP A 140 -3.20 12.23 36.71
C ASP A 140 -4.42 12.53 35.81
N VAL A 141 -5.59 12.65 36.45
CA VAL A 141 -6.83 13.23 35.89
C VAL A 141 -6.90 14.68 36.29
#